data_AF-A0A2G0X6L3-F1
#
_entry.id   AF-A0A2G0X6L3-F1
#
_cell.length_a   1.000
_cell.length_b   1.000
_cell.length_c   1.000
_cell.angle_alpha   90.00
_cell.angle_beta   90.00
_cell.angle_gamma   90.00
#
_symmetry.space_group_name_H-M   'P 1'
#
loop_
_entity.id
_entity.type
_entity.pdbx_description
1 polymer ?
#
loop_
_entity_poly.entity_id
_entity_poly.type
_entity_poly.pdbx_seq_one_letter_code
_entity_poly.pdbx_strand_id
1 'polypeptide(L)'
;MAQYDAVEDGDHLIGKVDNRALYGTLGVARSGHAVTVGYQRMYGDTAFPRVFANIAPLANELPTYDFSSQDEVSYQVRYDYDFAAVGVPGLLFSTRYVVGNNVETGRGYEGKDSERDIDMSYVFQSGPVKGFGIRLRDAVARSNYRTDIDEYRVVLSYTWKLL
;
A
#
# COMPACT_ATOMS: atom_id res chain seq x y z
N MET A 1 -14.34 8.20 -1.09
CA MET A 1 -14.34 6.97 -1.92
C MET A 1 -14.15 7.38 -3.36
N ALA A 2 -13.43 6.57 -4.12
CA ALA A 2 -13.16 6.75 -5.54
C ALA A 2 -13.46 5.45 -6.28
N GLN A 3 -13.68 5.56 -7.58
CA GLN A 3 -14.00 4.42 -8.44
C GLN A 3 -13.18 4.48 -9.74
N TYR A 4 -12.78 3.30 -10.23
CA TYR A 4 -12.32 3.08 -11.59
C TYR A 4 -13.27 2.14 -12.33
N ASP A 5 -13.38 2.35 -13.63
CA ASP A 5 -14.03 1.47 -14.59
C ASP A 5 -13.09 1.30 -15.77
N ALA A 6 -12.78 0.05 -16.11
CA ALA A 6 -11.83 -0.29 -17.15
C ALA A 6 -12.40 -1.43 -18.00
N VAL A 7 -12.51 -1.14 -19.30
CA VAL A 7 -12.96 -2.06 -20.33
C VAL A 7 -11.93 -2.15 -21.46
N GLU A 8 -11.91 -3.24 -22.21
CA GLU A 8 -11.05 -3.34 -23.39
C GLU A 8 -11.40 -2.29 -24.47
N ASP A 9 -10.43 -1.92 -25.29
CA ASP A 9 -10.62 -0.97 -26.41
C ASP A 9 -9.79 -1.35 -27.64
N GLY A 10 -10.22 -0.89 -28.82
CA GLY A 10 -9.54 -1.09 -30.10
C GLY A 10 -9.39 -2.56 -30.52
N ASP A 11 -8.18 -2.95 -30.95
CA ASP A 11 -7.87 -4.32 -31.43
C ASP A 11 -7.79 -5.38 -30.31
N HIS A 12 -8.01 -4.99 -29.05
CA HIS A 12 -8.05 -5.90 -27.89
C HIS A 12 -6.82 -6.81 -27.75
N LEU A 13 -5.61 -6.26 -27.96
CA LEU A 13 -4.36 -7.02 -28.04
C LEU A 13 -4.00 -7.81 -26.76
N ILE A 14 -4.54 -7.43 -25.60
CA ILE A 14 -4.34 -8.12 -24.31
C ILE A 14 -5.53 -9.01 -23.93
N GLY A 15 -6.50 -9.16 -24.82
CA GLY A 15 -7.75 -9.89 -24.57
C GLY A 15 -8.78 -9.05 -23.82
N LYS A 16 -9.70 -9.74 -23.14
CA LYS A 16 -10.79 -9.15 -22.36
C LYS A 16 -10.22 -8.35 -21.18
N VAL A 17 -10.79 -7.17 -20.94
CA VAL A 17 -10.60 -6.36 -19.74
C VAL A 17 -11.99 -5.95 -19.27
N ASP A 18 -12.37 -6.42 -18.10
CA ASP A 18 -13.61 -6.04 -17.42
C ASP A 18 -13.28 -5.92 -15.95
N ASN A 19 -12.98 -4.70 -15.51
CA ASN A 19 -12.67 -4.43 -14.12
C ASN A 19 -13.30 -3.11 -13.67
N ARG A 20 -13.98 -3.16 -12.54
CA ARG A 20 -14.33 -1.97 -11.76
C ARG A 20 -13.68 -2.06 -10.41
N ALA A 21 -13.12 -0.97 -9.93
CA ALA A 21 -12.54 -0.89 -8.59
C ALA A 21 -13.26 0.17 -7.77
N LEU A 22 -13.72 -0.18 -6.58
CA LEU A 22 -14.21 0.77 -5.58
C LEU A 22 -13.24 0.77 -4.40
N TYR A 23 -12.78 1.94 -4.00
CA TYR A 23 -11.81 2.03 -2.91
C TYR A 23 -11.89 3.35 -2.15
N GLY A 24 -11.35 3.36 -0.95
CA GLY A 24 -11.24 4.57 -0.16
C GLY A 24 -10.71 4.31 1.23
N THR A 25 -10.28 5.39 1.88
CA THR A 25 -9.83 5.39 3.25
C THR A 25 -10.59 6.43 4.06
N LEU A 26 -10.65 6.21 5.36
CA LEU A 26 -11.16 7.14 6.36
C LEU A 26 -10.23 7.09 7.56
N GLY A 27 -9.88 8.25 8.12
CA GLY A 27 -9.00 8.31 9.27
C GLY A 27 -9.30 9.45 10.21
N VAL A 28 -8.78 9.34 11.42
CA VAL A 28 -8.81 10.35 12.47
C VAL A 28 -7.39 10.56 13.00
N ALA A 29 -7.06 11.80 13.36
CA ALA A 29 -5.76 12.13 13.90
C ALA A 29 -5.88 13.07 15.10
N ARG A 30 -5.08 12.83 16.14
CA ARG A 30 -5.01 13.65 17.35
C ARG A 30 -3.67 13.46 18.07
N SER A 31 -3.04 14.57 18.46
CA SER A 31 -1.85 14.56 19.34
C SER A 31 -0.72 13.65 18.86
N GLY A 32 -0.39 13.71 17.57
CA GLY A 32 0.64 12.86 16.95
C GLY A 32 0.15 11.48 16.52
N HIS A 33 -0.97 10.98 17.04
CA HIS A 33 -1.57 9.72 16.61
C HIS A 33 -2.45 9.91 15.38
N ALA A 34 -2.40 8.99 14.43
CA ALA A 34 -3.42 8.84 13.40
C ALA A 34 -3.82 7.37 13.24
N VAL A 35 -5.12 7.12 13.09
CA VAL A 35 -5.66 5.81 12.74
C VAL A 35 -6.44 5.95 11.45
N THR A 36 -6.13 5.11 10.47
CA THR A 36 -6.80 5.09 9.17
C THR A 36 -7.31 3.68 8.90
N VAL A 37 -8.55 3.57 8.44
CA VAL A 37 -9.12 2.34 7.89
C VAL A 37 -9.30 2.49 6.39
N GLY A 38 -9.10 1.40 5.65
CA GLY A 38 -9.24 1.37 4.20
C GLY A 38 -10.13 0.21 3.77
N TYR A 39 -10.85 0.43 2.69
CA TYR A 39 -11.64 -0.57 1.98
C TYR A 39 -11.33 -0.50 0.50
N GLN A 40 -11.21 -1.65 -0.13
CA GLN A 40 -11.00 -1.78 -1.56
C GLN A 40 -11.70 -3.04 -2.06
N ARG A 41 -12.35 -2.95 -3.22
CA ARG A 41 -13.00 -4.08 -3.87
C ARG A 41 -12.85 -4.00 -5.37
N MET A 42 -12.45 -5.12 -5.94
CA MET A 42 -12.48 -5.38 -7.37
C MET A 42 -13.79 -6.06 -7.75
N TYR A 43 -14.29 -5.73 -8.94
CA TYR A 43 -15.46 -6.33 -9.56
C TYR A 43 -15.17 -6.60 -11.03
N GLY A 44 -15.85 -7.58 -11.60
CA GLY A 44 -15.74 -7.92 -13.02
C GLY A 44 -14.82 -9.10 -13.26
N ASP A 45 -14.78 -9.54 -14.51
CA ASP A 45 -14.15 -10.81 -14.88
C ASP A 45 -12.62 -10.74 -15.03
N THR A 46 -11.99 -9.61 -14.67
CA THR A 46 -10.54 -9.43 -14.73
C THR A 46 -9.98 -8.68 -13.52
N ALA A 47 -8.69 -8.89 -13.24
CA ALA A 47 -7.94 -8.09 -12.26
C ALA A 47 -7.79 -6.63 -12.69
N PHE A 48 -7.41 -5.74 -11.76
CA PHE A 48 -7.19 -4.33 -12.07
C PHE A 48 -6.10 -4.15 -13.13
N PRO A 49 -6.40 -3.52 -14.29
CA PRO A 49 -5.42 -3.34 -15.35
C PRO A 49 -4.40 -2.26 -14.99
N ARG A 50 -3.15 -2.45 -15.41
CA ARG A 50 -2.05 -1.51 -15.18
C ARG A 50 -1.26 -1.23 -16.46
N VAL A 51 -0.73 -0.01 -16.55
CA VAL A 51 0.26 0.35 -17.55
C VAL A 51 1.64 0.13 -16.95
N PHE A 52 2.33 -0.93 -17.39
CA PHE A 52 3.60 -1.42 -16.83
C PHE A 52 3.53 -1.73 -15.32
N ALA A 53 4.68 -2.01 -14.71
CA ALA A 53 4.82 -2.17 -13.26
C ALA A 53 4.78 -0.81 -12.54
N ASN A 54 3.70 -0.06 -12.75
CA ASN A 54 3.46 1.22 -12.10
C ASN A 54 2.55 1.05 -10.87
N ILE A 55 2.68 1.98 -9.92
CA ILE A 55 1.87 2.01 -8.69
C ILE A 55 0.44 2.39 -9.05
N ALA A 56 -0.51 1.53 -8.73
CA ALA A 56 -1.92 1.82 -8.94
C ALA A 56 -2.41 2.87 -7.91
N PRO A 57 -3.29 3.80 -8.30
CA PRO A 57 -3.86 4.82 -7.39
C PRO A 57 -4.96 4.26 -6.47
N LEU A 58 -4.74 3.04 -5.96
CA LEU A 58 -5.65 2.26 -5.13
C LEU A 58 -5.37 2.48 -3.64
N ALA A 59 -6.37 2.29 -2.77
CA ALA A 59 -6.22 2.53 -1.32
C ALA A 59 -5.28 1.51 -0.64
N ASN A 60 -5.29 0.28 -1.15
CA ASN A 60 -4.52 -0.85 -0.63
C ASN A 60 -3.41 -1.27 -1.62
N GLU A 61 -2.85 -0.33 -2.38
CA GLU A 61 -1.60 -0.57 -3.13
C GLU A 61 -0.40 -0.48 -2.16
N LEU A 62 0.26 -1.62 -1.92
CA LEU A 62 1.40 -1.75 -1.01
C LEU A 62 2.69 -2.07 -1.81
N PRO A 63 3.89 -1.93 -1.19
CA PRO A 63 5.17 -2.19 -1.85
C PRO A 63 5.34 -3.63 -2.34
N THR A 64 4.61 -4.57 -1.75
CA THR A 64 4.76 -6.00 -1.98
C THR A 64 3.53 -6.59 -2.67
N TYR A 65 2.33 -6.41 -2.10
CA TYR A 65 1.04 -6.76 -2.71
C TYR A 65 0.21 -5.52 -3.07
N ASP A 66 -0.67 -5.69 -4.03
CA ASP A 66 -1.51 -4.65 -4.66
C ASP A 66 -3.00 -4.76 -4.33
N PHE A 67 -3.41 -5.93 -3.82
CA PHE A 67 -4.77 -6.29 -3.43
C PHE A 67 -5.84 -5.97 -4.50
N SER A 68 -5.50 -6.26 -5.76
CA SER A 68 -6.31 -5.88 -6.92
C SER A 68 -6.51 -7.04 -7.90
N SER A 69 -6.49 -8.27 -7.38
CA SER A 69 -6.82 -9.48 -8.12
C SER A 69 -8.31 -9.49 -8.51
N GLN A 70 -8.69 -10.37 -9.44
CA GLN A 70 -10.09 -10.53 -9.82
C GLN A 70 -10.96 -10.83 -8.59
N ASP A 71 -12.09 -10.11 -8.48
CA ASP A 71 -13.08 -10.19 -7.40
C ASP A 71 -12.59 -9.94 -5.95
N GLU A 72 -11.32 -9.54 -5.79
CA GLU A 72 -10.69 -9.36 -4.49
C GLU A 72 -11.37 -8.26 -3.66
N VAL A 73 -11.62 -8.57 -2.39
CA VAL A 73 -12.06 -7.60 -1.37
C VAL A 73 -10.97 -7.48 -0.32
N SER A 74 -10.51 -6.26 -0.05
CA SER A 74 -9.46 -6.01 0.92
C SER A 74 -9.78 -4.89 1.89
N TYR A 75 -9.30 -5.08 3.13
CA TYR A 75 -9.48 -4.18 4.26
C TYR A 75 -8.13 -3.81 4.83
N GLN A 76 -7.95 -2.54 5.18
CA GLN A 76 -6.72 -2.02 5.76
C GLN A 76 -7.01 -1.38 7.11
N VAL A 77 -6.12 -1.60 8.07
CA VAL A 77 -5.97 -0.77 9.25
C VAL A 77 -4.53 -0.25 9.28
N ARG A 78 -4.39 1.06 9.51
CA ARG A 78 -3.12 1.75 9.58
C ARG A 78 -3.08 2.63 10.82
N TYR A 79 -1.93 2.65 11.46
CA TYR A 79 -1.62 3.53 12.56
C TYR A 79 -0.31 4.27 12.28
N ASP A 80 -0.34 5.58 12.44
CA ASP A 80 0.82 6.45 12.33
C ASP A 80 1.05 7.20 13.64
N TYR A 81 2.31 7.47 13.95
CA TYR A 81 2.69 8.29 15.10
C TYR A 81 3.81 9.27 14.77
N ASP A 82 3.56 10.55 15.04
CA ASP A 82 4.55 11.63 15.01
C ASP A 82 5.09 11.89 16.42
N PHE A 83 6.35 11.53 16.65
CA PHE A 83 7.00 11.68 17.95
C PHE A 83 7.35 13.14 18.29
N ALA A 84 7.13 14.12 17.39
CA ALA A 84 7.15 15.52 17.76
C ALA A 84 6.20 15.83 18.93
N ALA A 85 5.08 15.10 19.03
CA ALA A 85 4.13 15.19 20.15
C ALA A 85 4.74 14.86 21.52
N VAL A 86 5.86 14.13 21.56
CA VAL A 86 6.62 13.78 22.78
C VAL A 86 8.03 14.36 22.77
N GLY A 87 8.29 15.38 21.94
CA GLY A 87 9.55 16.12 21.96
C GLY A 87 10.70 15.49 21.14
N VAL A 88 10.41 14.52 20.27
CA VAL A 88 11.40 13.94 19.34
C VAL A 88 11.03 14.29 17.89
N PRO A 89 11.19 15.56 17.48
CA PRO A 89 10.85 15.98 16.13
C PRO A 89 11.71 15.25 15.09
N GLY A 90 11.07 14.87 13.98
CA GLY A 90 11.70 14.16 12.88
C GLY A 90 11.63 12.64 12.97
N LEU A 91 11.25 12.06 14.12
CA LEU A 91 10.99 10.63 14.26
C LEU A 91 9.51 10.32 13.96
N LEU A 92 9.28 9.45 12.99
CA LEU A 92 7.95 8.99 12.57
C LEU A 92 7.88 7.48 12.61
N PHE A 93 6.73 6.96 13.02
CA PHE A 93 6.38 5.54 12.97
C PHE A 93 5.09 5.34 12.17
N SER A 94 5.04 4.29 11.37
CA SER A 94 3.85 3.85 10.66
C SER A 94 3.78 2.33 10.70
N THR A 95 2.61 1.78 10.97
CA THR A 95 2.33 0.37 10.74
C THR A 95 0.97 0.21 10.09
N ARG A 96 0.85 -0.77 9.21
CA ARG A 96 -0.42 -1.14 8.61
C ARG A 96 -0.52 -2.63 8.43
N TYR A 97 -1.76 -3.10 8.43
CA TYR A 97 -2.11 -4.46 8.11
C TYR A 97 -3.26 -4.46 7.10
N VAL A 98 -3.08 -5.21 6.02
CA VAL A 98 -4.09 -5.39 4.98
C VAL A 98 -4.41 -6.87 4.89
N VAL A 99 -5.70 -7.19 4.76
CA VAL A 99 -6.19 -8.54 4.51
C VAL A 99 -7.03 -8.52 3.24
N GLY A 100 -6.81 -9.48 2.35
CA GLY A 100 -7.57 -9.70 1.14
C GLY A 100 -8.22 -11.09 1.13
N ASN A 101 -9.40 -11.17 0.52
CA ASN A 101 -10.14 -12.41 0.32
C ASN A 101 -10.98 -12.35 -0.97
N ASN A 102 -11.72 -13.42 -1.25
CA ASN A 102 -12.58 -13.54 -2.42
C ASN A 102 -11.84 -13.44 -3.76
N VAL A 103 -10.55 -13.76 -3.80
CA VAL A 103 -9.79 -13.75 -5.05
C VAL A 103 -10.22 -14.95 -5.90
N GLU A 104 -10.61 -14.71 -7.14
CA GLU A 104 -10.81 -15.76 -8.13
C GLU A 104 -9.44 -16.26 -8.63
N THR A 105 -9.07 -17.48 -8.25
CA THR A 105 -7.73 -18.02 -8.54
C THR A 105 -7.68 -18.78 -9.87
N GLY A 106 -8.83 -19.20 -10.41
CA GLY A 106 -8.90 -20.15 -11.52
C GLY A 106 -8.41 -21.57 -11.17
N ARG A 107 -8.15 -21.86 -9.88
CA ARG A 107 -7.61 -23.15 -9.39
C ARG A 107 -8.61 -23.95 -8.57
N GLY A 108 -9.87 -23.52 -8.54
CA GLY A 108 -10.96 -24.21 -7.81
C GLY A 108 -10.98 -23.95 -6.31
N TYR A 109 -10.29 -22.91 -5.83
CA TYR A 109 -10.34 -22.45 -4.45
C TYR A 109 -10.27 -20.92 -4.35
N GLU A 110 -10.80 -20.37 -3.27
CA GLU A 110 -10.76 -18.93 -2.96
C GLU A 110 -9.34 -18.51 -2.55
N GLY A 111 -8.80 -17.47 -3.21
CA GLY A 111 -7.53 -16.88 -2.82
C GLY A 111 -7.68 -15.90 -1.65
N LYS A 112 -6.72 -15.96 -0.73
CA LYS A 112 -6.60 -15.12 0.45
C LYS A 112 -5.17 -14.67 0.63
N ASP A 113 -5.00 -13.48 1.18
CA ASP A 113 -3.70 -12.92 1.47
C ASP A 113 -3.75 -11.88 2.59
N SER A 114 -2.57 -11.53 3.06
CA SER A 114 -2.38 -10.40 3.96
C SER A 114 -0.99 -9.83 3.82
N GLU A 115 -0.84 -8.55 4.17
CA GLU A 115 0.44 -7.87 4.25
C GLU A 115 0.50 -7.00 5.50
N ARG A 116 1.60 -7.12 6.24
CA ARG A 116 1.95 -6.24 7.36
C ARG A 116 3.18 -5.42 7.00
N ASP A 117 3.05 -4.10 7.13
CA ASP A 117 4.19 -3.18 7.03
C ASP A 117 4.47 -2.53 8.38
N ILE A 118 5.75 -2.39 8.69
CA ILE A 118 6.26 -1.55 9.77
C ILE A 118 7.33 -0.62 9.18
N ASP A 119 7.15 0.68 9.37
CA ASP A 119 8.06 1.72 8.89
C ASP A 119 8.45 2.63 10.06
N MET A 120 9.74 2.90 10.19
CA MET A 120 10.28 3.86 11.15
C MET A 120 11.30 4.73 10.44
N SER A 121 11.14 6.04 10.58
CA SER A 121 12.02 7.01 9.92
C SER A 121 12.43 8.14 10.84
N TYR A 122 13.66 8.62 10.65
CA TYR A 122 14.20 9.76 11.38
C TYR A 122 14.87 10.75 10.42
N VAL A 123 14.52 12.03 10.54
CA VAL A 123 15.23 13.12 9.87
C VAL A 123 15.95 13.97 10.90
N PHE A 124 17.25 14.18 10.71
CA PHE A 124 18.06 15.01 11.60
C PHE A 124 17.63 16.48 11.50
N GLN A 125 17.24 17.07 12.64
CA GLN A 125 16.64 18.42 12.68
C GLN A 125 17.69 19.56 12.77
N SER A 126 18.91 19.26 13.19
CA SER A 126 19.98 20.26 13.43
C SER A 126 21.37 19.69 13.17
N GLY A 127 22.39 20.56 13.28
CA GLY A 127 23.79 20.18 13.17
C GLY A 127 24.26 19.96 11.72
N PRO A 128 25.47 19.39 11.54
CA PRO A 128 26.12 19.26 10.23
C PRO A 128 25.40 18.30 9.28
N VAL A 129 24.56 17.41 9.81
CA VAL A 129 23.78 16.42 9.04
C VAL A 129 22.29 16.78 8.96
N LYS A 130 21.92 18.04 9.26
CA LYS A 130 20.53 18.49 9.17
C LYS A 130 19.94 18.15 7.80
N GLY A 131 18.76 17.52 7.79
CA GLY A 131 18.08 17.08 6.58
C GLY A 131 18.51 15.71 6.05
N PHE A 132 19.52 15.08 6.65
CA PHE A 132 19.77 13.65 6.44
C PHE A 132 18.62 12.84 7.04
N GLY A 133 18.18 11.82 6.31
CA GLY A 133 17.06 10.96 6.66
C GLY A 133 17.45 9.50 6.59
N ILE A 134 16.96 8.72 7.55
CA ILE A 134 17.05 7.27 7.58
C ILE A 134 15.63 6.73 7.67
N ARG A 135 15.31 5.72 6.87
CA ARG A 135 14.06 4.98 6.95
C ARG A 135 14.33 3.49 6.93
N LEU A 136 13.69 2.79 7.85
CA LEU A 136 13.70 1.34 7.97
C LEU A 136 12.29 0.84 7.68
N ARG A 137 12.17 -0.20 6.86
CA ARG A 137 10.91 -0.87 6.56
C ARG A 137 11.06 -2.37 6.68
N ASP A 138 10.07 -2.99 7.33
CA ASP A 138 9.81 -4.42 7.38
C ASP A 138 8.43 -4.67 6.73
N ALA A 139 8.38 -5.54 5.72
CA ALA A 139 7.15 -5.96 5.07
C ALA A 139 7.06 -7.49 5.07
N VAL A 140 5.93 -8.00 5.54
CA VAL A 140 5.65 -9.44 5.63
C VAL A 140 4.32 -9.70 4.93
N ALA A 141 4.39 -10.32 3.76
CA ALA A 141 3.24 -10.65 2.93
C ALA A 141 3.06 -12.17 2.84
N ARG A 142 1.82 -12.63 2.96
CA ARG A 142 1.46 -14.05 2.97
C ARG A 142 0.26 -14.31 2.08
N SER A 143 0.25 -15.42 1.34
CA SER A 143 -0.87 -15.79 0.48
C SER A 143 -0.99 -17.31 0.27
N ASN A 144 -2.20 -17.78 -0.03
CA ASN A 144 -2.43 -19.17 -0.46
C ASN A 144 -2.43 -19.36 -2.00
N TYR A 145 -2.18 -18.30 -2.78
CA TYR A 145 -2.28 -18.35 -4.25
C TYR A 145 -1.14 -17.64 -5.00
N ARG A 146 -0.41 -16.75 -4.31
CA ARG A 146 0.84 -16.10 -4.77
C ARG A 146 1.99 -16.35 -3.78
N THR A 147 3.21 -15.96 -4.16
CA THR A 147 4.42 -16.19 -3.37
C THR A 147 4.44 -15.36 -2.09
N ASP A 148 4.80 -15.99 -0.97
CA ASP A 148 5.07 -15.30 0.31
C ASP A 148 6.33 -14.44 0.22
N ILE A 149 6.32 -13.29 0.90
CA ILE A 149 7.43 -12.32 0.85
C ILE A 149 7.77 -11.85 2.27
N ASP A 150 9.06 -11.86 2.58
CA ASP A 150 9.67 -11.17 3.72
C ASP A 150 10.69 -10.17 3.17
N GLU A 151 10.49 -8.88 3.43
CA GLU A 151 11.29 -7.83 2.85
C GLU A 151 11.74 -6.81 3.90
N TYR A 152 13.04 -6.46 3.85
CA TYR A 152 13.64 -5.42 4.68
C TYR A 152 14.26 -4.35 3.78
N ARG A 153 13.91 -3.08 4.00
CA ARG A 153 14.50 -1.95 3.28
C ARG A 153 15.14 -0.96 4.23
N VAL A 154 16.36 -0.53 3.90
CA VAL A 154 17.04 0.61 4.53
C VAL A 154 17.20 1.69 3.47
N VAL A 155 16.65 2.87 3.74
CA VAL A 155 16.74 4.03 2.84
C VAL A 155 17.49 5.14 3.55
N LEU A 156 18.57 5.58 2.93
CA LEU A 156 19.33 6.77 3.34
C LEU A 156 19.04 7.88 2.34
N SER A 157 18.63 9.04 2.83
CA SER A 157 18.26 10.18 1.99
C SER A 157 18.94 11.46 2.46
N TYR A 158 19.42 12.26 1.53
CA TYR A 158 19.87 13.62 1.80
C TYR A 158 19.41 14.53 0.68
N THR A 159 18.69 15.60 1.02
CA THR A 159 18.28 16.60 0.03
C THR A 159 19.19 17.81 0.13
N TRP A 160 20.00 18.03 -0.91
CA TRP A 160 20.81 19.22 -1.03
C TRP A 160 20.04 20.29 -1.81
N LYS A 161 19.82 21.46 -1.19
CA LYS A 161 19.27 22.63 -1.88
C LYS A 161 20.42 23.39 -2.53
N LEU A 162 20.45 23.38 -3.86
CA LEU A 162 21.30 24.24 -4.66
C LEU A 162 20.58 25.59 -4.88
N LEU A 163 21.37 26.65 -5.10
CA LEU A 163 20.89 28.04 -5.25
C LEU A 163 19.94 28.21 -6.43
#